data_AF-A0A953YF04-F1
#
_entry.id   AF-A0A953YF04-F1
#
_cell.length_a   1.000
_cell.length_b   1.000
_cell.length_c   1.000
_cell.angle_alpha   90.00
_cell.angle_beta   90.00
_cell.angle_gamma   90.00
#
_symmetry.space_group_name_H-M   'P 1'
#
loop_
_entity.id
_entity.type
_entity.pdbx_description
1 polymer ?
#
loop_
_entity_poly.entity_id
_entity_poly.type
_entity_poly.pdbx_seq_one_letter_code
_entity_poly.pdbx_strand_id
1 'polypeptide(L)'
;MHGDAPEPLPHLQAIVNEIVDRIADETERGQVATYIPELAKADLSRFGLAVVPVGADPTVCTLPIVGGDADLPFSIQSVSKVFTLAMALQKSGTKVWRRVGREASGNAFNSIVQL
;
A
#
# COMPACT_ATOMS: atom_id res chain seq x y z
N MET A 1 -2.59 37.51 -11.32
CA MET A 1 -2.97 36.33 -10.50
C MET A 1 -2.01 35.20 -10.86
N HIS A 2 -0.77 35.30 -10.39
CA HIS A 2 0.19 34.18 -10.47
C HIS A 2 -0.20 33.22 -9.36
N GLY A 3 -0.67 32.03 -9.72
CA GLY A 3 -0.82 30.94 -8.77
C GLY A 3 0.57 30.45 -8.43
N ASP A 4 0.99 30.66 -7.19
CA ASP A 4 2.18 30.03 -6.64
C ASP A 4 2.06 28.52 -6.87
N ALA A 5 3.07 27.93 -7.51
CA ALA A 5 3.21 26.48 -7.52
C ALA A 5 3.22 26.00 -6.06
N PRO A 6 2.57 24.86 -5.73
CA PRO A 6 2.62 24.35 -4.36
C PRO A 6 4.09 24.18 -3.98
N GLU A 7 4.53 24.90 -2.94
CA GLU A 7 5.87 24.74 -2.39
C GLU A 7 6.13 23.24 -2.15
N PRO A 8 7.26 22.69 -2.62
CA PRO A 8 7.58 21.28 -2.43
C PRO A 8 7.70 21.01 -0.93
N LEU A 9 6.70 20.36 -0.32
CA LEU A 9 6.52 20.13 1.12
C LEU A 9 7.85 19.71 1.81
N PRO A 10 8.67 20.66 2.32
CA PRO A 10 10.04 20.36 2.76
C PRO A 10 10.05 19.50 4.03
N HIS A 11 8.88 19.38 4.68
CA HIS A 11 8.69 18.63 5.91
C HIS A 11 8.35 17.15 5.70
N LEU A 12 7.96 16.71 4.50
CA LEU A 12 7.52 15.31 4.33
C LEU A 12 8.66 14.32 4.56
N GLN A 13 9.89 14.62 4.12
CA GLN A 13 11.04 13.76 4.41
C GLN A 13 11.33 13.69 5.91
N ALA A 14 11.23 14.83 6.62
CA ALA A 14 11.43 14.86 8.06
C ALA A 14 10.37 14.01 8.79
N ILE A 15 9.10 14.10 8.38
CA ILE A 15 8.01 13.29 8.94
C ILE A 15 8.23 11.80 8.64
N VAL A 16 8.64 11.44 7.42
CA VAL A 16 8.93 10.05 7.07
C VAL A 16 10.06 9.49 7.94
N ASN A 17 11.13 10.25 8.15
CA ASN A 17 12.23 9.85 9.02
C ASN A 17 11.78 9.72 10.48
N GLU A 18 11.01 10.68 11.00
CA GLU A 18 10.46 10.63 12.36
C GLU A 18 9.58 9.37 12.57
N ILE A 19 8.76 9.01 11.59
CA ILE A 19 7.95 7.79 11.66
C ILE A 19 8.84 6.55 11.69
N VAL A 20 9.88 6.49 10.86
CA VAL A 20 10.82 5.35 10.83
C VAL A 20 11.52 5.21 12.19
N ASP A 21 12.03 6.31 12.74
CA ASP A 21 12.72 6.32 14.04
C ASP A 21 11.76 5.88 15.16
N ARG A 22 10.56 6.44 15.20
CA ARG A 22 9.55 6.07 16.20
C ARG A 22 9.15 4.60 16.09
N ILE A 23 8.97 4.09 14.87
CA ILE A 23 8.64 2.69 14.67
C ILE A 23 9.79 1.82 15.13
N ALA A 24 11.06 2.17 14.85
CA ALA A 24 12.22 1.39 15.28
C ALA A 24 12.26 1.13 16.79
N ASP A 25 11.84 2.10 17.61
CA ASP A 25 11.78 1.98 19.08
C ASP A 25 10.61 1.13 19.60
N GLU A 26 9.60 0.87 18.76
CA GLU A 26 8.39 0.18 19.19
C GLU A 26 8.63 -1.33 19.37
N THR A 27 8.15 -1.92 20.47
CA THR A 27 8.42 -3.34 20.79
C THR A 27 7.31 -4.28 20.33
N GLU A 28 6.12 -3.74 20.09
CA GLU A 28 4.97 -4.50 19.60
C GLU A 28 5.02 -4.60 18.06
N ARG A 29 5.31 -5.80 17.55
CA ARG A 29 5.50 -6.08 16.10
C ARG A 29 4.50 -7.08 15.51
N GLY A 30 3.58 -7.59 16.31
CA GLY A 30 2.68 -8.66 15.90
C GLY A 30 3.43 -9.96 15.58
N GLN A 31 2.90 -10.76 14.65
CA GLN A 31 3.45 -12.05 14.26
C GLN A 31 3.56 -12.17 12.75
N VAL A 32 4.63 -12.81 12.28
CA VAL A 32 4.82 -13.14 10.86
C VAL A 32 3.79 -14.19 10.43
N ALA A 33 3.26 -14.05 9.22
CA ALA A 33 2.45 -15.09 8.60
C ALA A 33 3.29 -16.35 8.32
N THR A 34 2.91 -17.49 8.91
CA THR A 34 3.68 -18.75 8.82
C THR A 34 3.02 -19.83 7.97
N TYR A 35 1.81 -19.60 7.45
CA TYR A 35 1.09 -20.58 6.64
C TYR A 35 1.68 -20.79 5.23
N ILE A 36 2.58 -19.90 4.79
CA ILE A 36 3.41 -20.06 3.59
C ILE A 36 4.89 -20.02 4.03
N PRO A 37 5.72 -21.04 3.74
CA PRO A 37 7.11 -21.11 4.20
C PRO A 37 7.97 -19.91 3.82
N GLU A 38 7.73 -19.31 2.66
CA GLU A 38 8.46 -18.14 2.19
C GLU A 38 8.12 -16.89 3.01
N LEU A 39 6.87 -16.75 3.48
CA LEU A 39 6.46 -15.61 4.32
C LEU A 39 7.05 -15.71 5.73
N ALA A 40 7.22 -16.92 6.25
CA ALA A 40 7.80 -17.16 7.57
C ALA A 40 9.24 -16.64 7.73
N LYS A 41 9.92 -16.33 6.61
CA LYS A 41 11.28 -15.79 6.59
C LYS A 41 11.34 -14.27 6.78
N ALA A 42 10.19 -13.60 6.87
CA ALA A 42 10.16 -12.15 7.06
C ALA A 42 10.76 -11.77 8.43
N ASP A 43 11.53 -10.68 8.44
CA ASP A 43 12.16 -10.13 9.63
C ASP A 43 11.26 -9.04 10.21
N LEU A 44 10.75 -9.26 11.43
CA LEU A 44 9.83 -8.36 12.12
C LEU A 44 10.46 -7.02 12.52
N SER A 45 11.79 -6.90 12.49
CA SER A 45 12.44 -5.62 12.75
C SER A 45 12.38 -4.66 11.57
N ARG A 46 12.05 -5.17 10.37
CA ARG A 46 12.06 -4.38 9.14
C ARG A 46 10.81 -3.53 9.00
N PHE A 47 11.03 -2.28 8.60
CA PHE A 47 9.98 -1.32 8.33
C PHE A 47 10.42 -0.40 7.19
N GLY A 48 9.56 -0.24 6.19
CA GLY A 48 9.79 0.63 5.04
C GLY A 48 8.56 1.46 4.72
N LEU A 49 8.78 2.73 4.38
CA LEU A 49 7.73 3.68 4.04
C LEU A 49 8.12 4.44 2.77
N ALA A 50 7.19 4.49 1.80
CA ALA A 50 7.34 5.29 0.59
C ALA A 50 6.09 6.15 0.38
N VAL A 51 6.29 7.44 0.15
CA VAL A 51 5.24 8.42 -0.13
C VAL A 51 5.49 8.98 -1.51
N VAL A 52 4.54 8.82 -2.43
CA VAL A 52 4.57 9.42 -3.76
C VAL A 52 3.52 10.54 -3.80
N PRO A 53 3.93 11.82 -3.70
CA PRO A 53 3.01 12.93 -3.85
C PRO A 53 2.47 12.96 -5.28
N VAL A 54 1.14 12.93 -5.42
CA VAL A 54 0.49 13.18 -6.70
C VAL A 54 0.39 14.69 -6.87
N GLY A 55 1.07 15.23 -7.88
CA GLY A 55 1.01 16.66 -8.21
C GLY A 55 -0.37 17.06 -8.77
N ALA A 56 -0.52 18.34 -9.13
CA ALA A 56 -1.73 18.83 -9.80
C ALA A 56 -1.97 18.15 -11.15
N ASP A 57 -0.89 17.73 -11.83
CA ASP A 57 -0.94 16.88 -12.99
C ASP A 57 -0.63 15.42 -12.58
N PRO A 58 -1.63 14.51 -12.62
CA PRO A 58 -1.43 13.11 -12.25
C PRO A 58 -0.61 12.33 -13.28
N THR A 59 -0.27 12.92 -14.43
CA THR A 59 0.62 12.31 -15.44
C THR A 59 2.11 12.54 -15.13
N VAL A 60 2.42 13.50 -14.26
CA VAL A 60 3.79 13.78 -13.82
C VAL A 60 4.14 12.85 -12.67
N CYS A 61 5.07 11.94 -12.92
CA CYS A 61 5.61 11.05 -11.90
C CYS A 61 6.64 11.81 -11.04
N THR A 62 6.32 12.05 -9.78
CA THR A 62 7.29 12.54 -8.79
C THR A 62 8.08 11.36 -8.23
N LEU A 63 9.37 11.55 -7.93
CA LEU A 63 10.15 10.56 -7.19
C LEU A 63 9.53 10.35 -5.78
N PRO A 64 9.52 9.11 -5.27
CA PRO A 64 9.04 8.84 -3.92
C PRO A 64 9.94 9.49 -2.86
N ILE A 65 9.32 9.94 -1.78
CA ILE A 65 9.96 10.24 -0.50
C ILE A 65 9.98 8.94 0.28
N VAL A 66 11.16 8.46 0.66
CA VAL A 66 11.35 7.12 1.23
C VAL A 66 12.03 7.18 2.61
N GLY A 67 11.79 6.15 3.42
CA GLY A 67 12.46 5.94 4.70
C GLY A 67 12.43 4.47 5.11
N GLY A 68 13.41 4.06 5.92
CA GLY A 68 13.59 2.66 6.33
C GLY A 68 13.92 1.74 5.15
N ASP A 69 13.45 0.49 5.21
CA ASP A 69 13.69 -0.57 4.22
C ASP A 69 12.76 -0.46 2.99
N ALA A 70 12.44 0.75 2.52
CA ALA A 70 11.44 0.99 1.48
C ALA A 70 11.75 0.29 0.12
N ASP A 71 13.02 0.05 -0.18
CA ASP A 71 13.47 -0.60 -1.41
C ASP A 71 13.55 -2.14 -1.29
N LEU A 72 13.28 -2.70 -0.12
CA LEU A 72 13.35 -4.14 0.09
C LEU A 72 12.15 -4.84 -0.58
N PRO A 73 12.38 -5.78 -1.51
CA PRO A 73 11.29 -6.50 -2.16
C PRO A 73 10.55 -7.44 -1.18
N PHE A 74 9.23 -7.46 -1.27
CA PHE A 74 8.37 -8.40 -0.54
C PHE A 74 7.16 -8.82 -1.39
N SER A 75 6.46 -9.87 -0.94
CA SER A 75 5.26 -10.36 -1.63
C SER A 75 4.07 -9.43 -1.42
N ILE A 76 3.45 -8.95 -2.50
CA ILE A 76 2.30 -8.02 -2.42
C ILE A 76 1.00 -8.68 -1.91
N GLN A 77 0.92 -10.01 -1.87
CA GLN A 77 -0.22 -10.76 -1.31
C GLN A 77 -1.58 -10.23 -1.80
N SER A 78 -2.54 -9.98 -0.91
CA SER A 78 -3.89 -9.52 -1.25
C SER A 78 -3.94 -8.16 -1.95
N VAL A 79 -2.88 -7.35 -1.91
CA VAL A 79 -2.81 -6.08 -2.67
C VAL A 79 -2.92 -6.34 -4.18
N SER A 80 -2.49 -7.52 -4.66
CA SER A 80 -2.67 -7.97 -6.05
C SER A 80 -4.12 -7.94 -6.55
N LYS A 81 -5.11 -8.03 -5.67
CA LYS A 81 -6.53 -8.06 -6.03
C LYS A 81 -7.00 -6.74 -6.63
N VAL A 82 -6.45 -5.60 -6.18
CA VAL A 82 -6.78 -4.27 -6.72
C VAL A 82 -6.35 -4.16 -8.18
N PHE A 83 -5.11 -4.57 -8.49
CA PHE A 83 -4.60 -4.58 -9.87
C PHE A 83 -5.38 -5.57 -10.75
N THR A 84 -5.69 -6.75 -10.22
CA THR A 84 -6.50 -7.75 -10.93
C THR A 84 -7.89 -7.21 -11.27
N LEU A 85 -8.53 -6.51 -10.33
CA LEU A 85 -9.82 -5.87 -10.55
C LEU A 85 -9.73 -4.76 -11.59
N ALA A 86 -8.71 -3.90 -11.53
CA ALA A 86 -8.49 -2.85 -12.53
C ALA A 86 -8.34 -3.42 -13.95
N MET A 87 -7.56 -4.50 -14.11
CA MET A 87 -7.42 -5.22 -15.38
C MET A 87 -8.75 -5.82 -15.86
N ALA A 88 -9.52 -6.44 -14.95
CA ALA A 88 -10.82 -7.01 -15.30
C ALA A 88 -11.82 -5.94 -15.75
N LEU A 89 -11.82 -4.77 -15.09
CA LEU A 89 -12.65 -3.63 -15.45
C LEU A 89 -12.23 -3.02 -16.79
N GLN A 90 -10.93 -2.89 -17.05
CA GLN A 90 -10.45 -2.43 -18.36
C GLN A 90 -10.91 -3.37 -19.48
N LYS A 91 -10.89 -4.69 -19.25
CA LYS A 91 -11.26 -5.69 -20.26
C LYS A 91 -12.78 -5.86 -20.45
N SER A 92 -13.55 -5.81 -19.38
CA SER A 92 -14.97 -6.22 -19.39
C SER A 92 -15.95 -5.12 -18.96
N GLY A 93 -15.45 -3.95 -18.57
CA GLY A 93 -16.24 -2.85 -18.03
C GLY A 93 -17.09 -3.29 -16.84
N THR A 94 -18.29 -2.71 -16.72
CA THR A 94 -19.21 -2.97 -15.63
C THR A 94 -19.80 -4.39 -15.61
N LYS A 95 -19.54 -5.23 -16.62
CA LYS A 95 -20.01 -6.62 -16.66
C LYS A 95 -19.39 -7.48 -15.55
N VAL A 96 -18.22 -7.10 -15.04
CA VAL A 96 -17.57 -7.74 -13.87
C VAL A 96 -18.53 -7.82 -12.69
N TRP A 97 -19.36 -6.80 -12.51
CA TRP A 97 -20.30 -6.67 -11.40
C TRP A 97 -21.47 -7.64 -11.43
N ARG A 98 -21.67 -8.38 -12.53
CA ARG A 98 -22.64 -9.47 -12.56
C ARG A 98 -22.13 -10.73 -11.84
N ARG A 99 -20.82 -10.79 -11.56
CA ARG A 99 -20.15 -11.96 -10.99
C ARG A 99 -19.42 -11.68 -9.68
N VAL A 100 -19.15 -10.41 -9.38
CA VAL A 100 -18.42 -9.99 -8.18
C VAL A 100 -19.20 -8.86 -7.52
N GLY A 101 -19.44 -8.99 -6.21
CA GLY A 101 -20.09 -7.97 -5.39
C GLY A 101 -19.25 -6.70 -5.25
N ARG A 102 -19.90 -5.60 -4.88
CA ARG A 102 -19.24 -4.29 -4.65
C ARG A 102 -19.21 -3.88 -3.19
N GLU A 103 -20.12 -4.42 -2.39
CA GLU A 103 -20.27 -4.09 -0.98
C GLU A 103 -19.33 -4.94 -0.11
N ALA A 104 -18.97 -4.41 1.04
CA ALA A 104 -18.23 -5.17 2.04
C ALA A 104 -19.05 -6.38 2.53
N SER A 105 -18.39 -7.51 2.74
CA SER A 105 -19.02 -8.75 3.21
C SER A 105 -19.62 -8.66 4.62
N GLY A 106 -19.10 -7.75 5.46
CA GLY A 106 -19.39 -7.71 6.89
C GLY A 106 -18.76 -8.86 7.69
N ASN A 107 -18.08 -9.79 7.01
CA ASN A 107 -17.44 -10.98 7.58
C ASN A 107 -15.92 -10.93 7.36
N ALA A 108 -15.19 -11.82 8.06
CA ALA A 108 -13.77 -12.03 7.80
C ALA A 108 -13.49 -12.30 6.31
N PHE A 109 -12.32 -11.85 5.81
CA PHE A 109 -11.99 -11.89 4.38
C PHE A 109 -11.97 -13.30 3.77
N ASN A 110 -11.85 -14.34 4.60
CA ASN A 110 -11.84 -15.75 4.22
C ASN A 110 -13.14 -16.49 4.59
N SER A 111 -14.22 -15.75 4.90
CA SER A 111 -15.50 -16.36 5.24
C SER A 111 -16.16 -17.02 4.02
N ILE A 112 -16.60 -18.26 4.20
CA ILE A 112 -17.31 -19.07 3.18
C ILE A 112 -18.84 -18.83 3.23
N VAL A 113 -19.33 -18.12 4.25
CA VAL A 113 -20.77 -17.95 4.54
C VAL A 113 -21.52 -17.14 3.45
N GLN A 114 -20.80 -16.42 2.58
CA GLN A 114 -21.36 -15.51 1.57
C GLN A 114 -21.04 -15.91 0.12
N LEU A 115 -20.70 -17.19 -0.13
CA LEU A 115 -20.45 -17.70 -1.49
C LEU A 115 -21.73 -17.94 -2.30
#